data_AF-A0A0E3M639-F1
#
_entry.id   AF-A0A0E3M639-F1
#
_cell.length_a   1.000
_cell.length_b   1.000
_cell.length_c   1.000
_cell.angle_alpha   90.00
_cell.angle_beta   90.00
_cell.angle_gamma   90.00
#
_symmetry.space_group_name_H-M   'P 1'
#
loop_
_entity.id
_entity.type
_entity.pdbx_description
1 polymer ?
#
loop_
_entity_poly.entity_id
_entity_poly.type
_entity_poly.pdbx_seq_one_letter_code
_entity_poly.pdbx_strand_id
1 'polypeptide(L)'
;LPFVSGAVAERCTFVGYLSYSIFMASWVYPVVVHACWSDIGWLSPWVGDGAKVENNDGGEGNVAAAWEDGAAILNTGAYDFAGSGVVHMTGGIAALVGAVMLGPRLGRFRDGKVSDTMSGSSTVLVVLGTLILWIGWYGFNPGSI
;
A
#
# COMPACT_ATOMS: atom_id res chain seq x y z
N LEU A 1 4.91 5.77 -0.24
CA LEU A 1 5.15 7.23 -0.31
C LEU A 1 4.76 7.88 -1.65
N PRO A 2 5.16 7.36 -2.85
CA PRO A 2 4.97 8.07 -4.13
C PRO A 2 3.52 8.40 -4.48
N PHE A 3 2.59 7.49 -4.15
CA PHE A 3 1.14 7.69 -4.35
C PHE A 3 0.63 8.95 -3.64
N VAL A 4 1.05 9.12 -2.38
CA VAL A 4 0.58 10.23 -1.56
C VAL A 4 1.23 11.53 -2.01
N SER A 5 2.53 11.53 -2.35
CA SER A 5 3.18 12.74 -2.88
C SER A 5 2.50 13.33 -4.10
N GLY A 6 1.92 12.50 -4.98
CA GLY A 6 1.14 12.98 -6.13
C GLY A 6 -0.21 13.57 -5.73
N ALA A 7 -0.89 12.95 -4.76
CA ALA A 7 -2.21 13.40 -4.31
C ALA A 7 -2.17 14.70 -3.48
N VAL A 8 -1.12 14.90 -2.69
CA VAL A 8 -0.94 16.10 -1.85
C VAL A 8 0.02 17.13 -2.45
N ALA A 9 0.42 16.93 -3.71
CA ALA A 9 1.33 17.83 -4.41
C ALA A 9 0.84 19.29 -4.32
N GLU A 10 1.82 20.21 -4.24
CA GLU A 10 1.64 21.67 -4.19
C GLU A 10 1.16 22.26 -2.85
N ARG A 11 0.69 21.45 -1.88
CA ARG A 11 0.04 21.98 -0.66
C ARG A 11 0.39 21.30 0.67
N CYS A 12 1.24 20.28 0.62
CA CYS A 12 1.81 19.69 1.82
C CYS A 12 3.08 20.46 2.23
N THR A 13 3.22 20.81 3.51
CA THR A 13 4.50 21.29 4.04
C THR A 13 5.49 20.13 4.09
N PHE A 14 6.78 20.41 3.88
CA PHE A 14 7.80 19.35 3.87
C PHE A 14 7.81 18.53 5.17
N VAL A 15 7.65 19.19 6.32
CA VAL A 15 7.60 18.53 7.64
C VAL A 15 6.38 17.61 7.76
N GLY A 16 5.20 18.05 7.29
CA GLY A 16 3.99 17.22 7.27
C GLY A 16 4.13 16.02 6.34
N TYR A 17 4.78 16.19 5.20
CA TYR A 17 5.07 15.08 4.29
C TYR A 17 6.03 14.08 4.91
N LEU A 18 7.08 14.55 5.59
CA LEU A 18 8.08 13.70 6.22
C LEU A 18 7.51 12.91 7.40
N SER A 19 6.74 13.55 8.29
CA SER A 19 6.13 12.87 9.44
C SER A 19 5.14 11.79 8.99
N TYR A 20 4.30 12.12 8.00
CA TYR A 20 3.38 11.18 7.38
C TYR A 20 4.11 10.00 6.72
N SER A 21 5.20 10.30 6.02
CA SER A 21 6.03 9.29 5.37
C SER A 21 6.65 8.31 6.36
N ILE A 22 7.19 8.82 7.46
CA ILE A 22 7.75 7.99 8.53
C ILE A 22 6.65 7.13 9.14
N PHE A 23 5.50 7.70 9.49
CA PHE A 23 4.37 6.95 10.06
C PHE A 23 3.88 5.84 9.13
N MET A 24 3.72 6.14 7.84
CA MET A 24 3.32 5.13 6.85
C MET A 24 4.36 4.04 6.70
N ALA A 25 5.65 4.37 6.68
CA ALA A 25 6.73 3.41 6.48
C ALA A 25 7.04 2.57 7.72
N SER A 26 6.89 3.12 8.92
CA SER A 26 7.23 2.44 10.18
C SER A 26 6.07 1.67 10.81
N TRP A 27 4.83 2.09 10.56
CA TRP A 27 3.67 1.52 11.22
C TRP A 27 2.69 0.90 10.22
N VAL A 28 2.08 1.72 9.36
CA VAL A 28 0.96 1.27 8.52
C VAL A 28 1.41 0.21 7.52
N TYR A 29 2.49 0.45 6.80
CA TYR A 29 2.98 -0.47 5.78
C TYR A 29 3.45 -1.82 6.37
N PRO A 30 4.29 -1.86 7.43
CA PRO A 30 4.67 -3.12 8.07
C PRO A 30 3.49 -3.94 8.59
N VAL A 31 2.47 -3.30 9.18
CA VAL A 31 1.27 -4.00 9.66
C VAL A 31 0.49 -4.64 8.51
N VAL A 32 0.29 -3.91 7.40
CA VAL A 32 -0.44 -4.44 6.23
C VAL A 32 0.35 -5.54 5.52
N VAL A 33 1.67 -5.37 5.39
CA VAL A 33 2.56 -6.40 4.84
C VAL A 33 2.52 -7.67 5.71
N HIS A 34 2.62 -7.53 7.03
CA HIS A 34 2.55 -8.68 7.93
C HIS A 34 1.19 -9.38 7.85
N ALA A 35 0.09 -8.63 7.75
CA ALA A 35 -1.24 -9.21 7.65
C ALA A 35 -1.43 -10.09 6.39
N CYS A 36 -0.93 -9.67 5.23
CA CYS A 36 -1.21 -10.32 3.94
C CYS A 36 -0.08 -11.24 3.45
N TRP A 37 1.18 -10.92 3.75
CA TRP A 37 2.36 -11.62 3.20
C TRP A 37 3.19 -12.38 4.24
N SER A 38 2.76 -12.43 5.51
CA SER A 38 3.40 -13.29 6.51
C SER A 38 2.74 -14.66 6.58
N ASP A 39 3.51 -15.70 6.88
CA ASP A 39 2.99 -17.06 7.10
C ASP A 39 2.05 -17.16 8.31
N ILE A 40 2.12 -16.20 9.23
CA ILE A 40 1.25 -16.09 10.42
C ILE A 40 0.25 -14.93 10.34
N GLY A 41 0.18 -14.27 9.17
CA GLY A 41 -0.67 -13.10 8.95
C GLY A 41 -2.16 -13.47 8.90
N TRP A 42 -3.01 -12.69 9.55
CA TRP A 42 -4.45 -12.97 9.66
C TRP A 42 -5.23 -12.85 8.33
N LEU A 43 -4.65 -12.26 7.28
CA LEU A 43 -5.18 -12.24 5.90
C LEU A 43 -4.39 -13.15 4.95
N SER A 44 -3.39 -13.85 5.46
CA SER A 44 -2.49 -14.67 4.66
C SER A 44 -3.21 -15.90 4.11
N PRO A 45 -3.07 -16.21 2.81
CA PRO A 45 -3.62 -17.44 2.22
C PRO A 45 -2.93 -18.70 2.76
N TRP A 46 -1.76 -18.55 3.38
CA TRP A 46 -0.93 -19.66 3.85
C TRP A 46 -1.33 -20.16 5.24
N VAL A 47 -2.10 -19.38 6.01
CA VAL A 47 -2.51 -19.75 7.38
C VAL A 47 -3.48 -20.95 7.41
N GLY A 48 -4.35 -21.10 6.40
CA GLY A 48 -5.37 -22.15 6.37
C GLY A 48 -4.94 -23.49 5.78
N ASP A 49 -3.85 -23.53 5.01
CA ASP A 49 -3.45 -24.70 4.21
C ASP A 49 -2.37 -25.57 4.90
N GLY A 50 -2.25 -25.44 6.23
CA GLY A 50 -1.27 -26.19 7.02
C GLY A 50 0.13 -25.56 7.03
N ALA A 51 0.24 -24.23 7.08
CA ALA A 51 1.54 -23.61 7.30
C ALA A 51 2.20 -24.24 8.54
N LYS A 52 3.41 -24.73 8.35
CA LYS A 52 4.18 -25.42 9.38
C LYS A 52 4.97 -24.37 10.14
N VAL A 53 4.67 -24.18 11.41
CA VAL A 53 5.59 -23.51 12.34
C VAL A 53 6.60 -24.55 12.77
N GLU A 54 7.87 -24.31 12.50
CA GLU A 54 8.95 -25.07 13.14
C GLU A 54 8.95 -24.69 14.63
N ASN A 55 8.51 -25.62 15.48
CA ASN A 55 8.66 -25.45 16.92
C ASN A 55 10.15 -25.56 17.28
N ASN A 56 10.60 -24.89 18.36
CA ASN A 56 11.98 -24.95 18.86
C ASN A 56 12.46 -26.39 19.24
N ASP A 57 11.55 -27.35 19.14
CA ASP A 57 11.66 -28.75 19.51
C ASP A 57 11.99 -29.64 18.30
N GLY A 58 12.11 -29.06 17.10
CA GLY A 58 12.33 -29.79 15.83
C GLY A 58 11.09 -30.54 15.32
N GLY A 59 9.92 -30.28 15.90
CA GLY A 59 8.64 -30.87 15.49
C GLY A 59 7.85 -29.93 14.57
N GLU A 60 7.34 -30.47 13.46
CA GLU A 60 6.43 -29.76 12.55
C GLU A 60 5.07 -29.53 13.26
N GLY A 61 4.78 -28.30 13.67
CA GLY A 61 3.47 -27.91 14.20
C GLY A 61 2.67 -27.11 13.17
N ASN A 62 1.35 -27.29 13.10
CA ASN A 62 0.50 -26.42 12.26
C ASN A 62 0.40 -25.02 12.90
N VAL A 63 0.49 -23.94 12.09
CA VAL A 63 0.25 -22.52 12.49
C VAL A 63 -1.09 -22.27 13.17
N ALA A 64 -2.00 -23.26 13.14
CA ALA A 64 -3.18 -23.32 13.97
C ALA A 64 -2.90 -23.07 15.46
N ALA A 65 -1.64 -23.17 15.91
CA ALA A 65 -1.22 -22.92 17.29
C ALA A 65 -0.80 -21.47 17.61
N ALA A 66 -0.63 -20.56 16.64
CA ALA A 66 -0.20 -19.17 16.92
C ALA A 66 -1.36 -18.25 17.33
N TRP A 67 -2.59 -18.62 16.98
CA TRP A 67 -3.83 -17.97 17.38
C TRP A 67 -4.76 -19.10 17.81
N GLU A 68 -5.40 -19.02 18.98
CA GLU A 68 -6.27 -20.11 19.50
C GLU A 68 -7.41 -20.52 18.53
N ASP A 69 -7.69 -19.69 17.51
CA ASP A 69 -8.65 -19.92 16.42
C ASP A 69 -8.04 -20.15 15.03
N GLY A 70 -6.71 -20.24 14.90
CA GLY A 70 -5.91 -20.87 13.82
C GLY A 70 -6.18 -20.60 12.33
N ALA A 71 -7.20 -19.83 11.97
CA ALA A 71 -7.65 -19.61 10.62
C ALA A 71 -7.49 -18.14 10.25
N ALA A 72 -7.22 -17.87 8.97
CA ALA A 72 -7.39 -16.52 8.41
C ALA A 72 -8.77 -15.96 8.84
N ILE A 73 -8.93 -14.64 8.91
CA ILE A 73 -10.05 -13.95 9.57
C ILE A 73 -11.48 -14.44 9.22
N LEU A 74 -11.67 -15.18 8.12
CA LEU A 74 -12.95 -15.81 7.73
C LEU A 74 -12.79 -17.27 7.27
N ASN A 75 -11.74 -17.97 7.73
CA ASN A 75 -11.27 -19.23 7.16
C ASN A 75 -10.90 -19.14 5.66
N THR A 76 -10.61 -17.93 5.20
CA THR A 76 -10.19 -17.61 3.83
C THR A 76 -9.08 -16.58 3.87
N GLY A 77 -7.99 -16.80 3.13
CA GLY A 77 -6.93 -15.79 2.97
C GLY A 77 -7.01 -15.05 1.64
N ALA A 78 -6.36 -13.89 1.58
CA ALA A 78 -6.33 -13.03 0.41
C ALA A 78 -5.05 -13.27 -0.40
N TYR A 79 -5.19 -13.70 -1.65
CA TYR A 79 -4.05 -13.78 -2.57
C TYR A 79 -3.71 -12.40 -3.12
N ASP A 80 -2.51 -11.93 -2.82
CA ASP A 80 -1.94 -10.72 -3.41
C ASP A 80 -0.52 -11.00 -3.91
N PHE A 81 -0.38 -11.34 -5.20
CA PHE A 81 0.88 -11.81 -5.77
C PHE A 81 1.99 -10.75 -5.79
N ALA A 82 1.65 -9.54 -6.25
CA ALA A 82 2.62 -8.45 -6.42
C ALA A 82 2.09 -7.12 -5.85
N GLY A 83 1.26 -7.16 -4.80
CA GLY A 83 0.94 -5.95 -4.03
C GLY A 83 -0.14 -5.07 -4.65
N SER A 84 -1.09 -5.66 -5.36
CA SER A 84 -2.30 -4.96 -5.81
C SER A 84 -3.13 -4.42 -4.63
N GLY A 85 -3.22 -5.18 -3.54
CA GLY A 85 -3.83 -4.77 -2.28
C GLY A 85 -2.80 -4.07 -1.37
N VAL A 86 -1.75 -4.80 -1.01
CA VAL A 86 -0.75 -4.38 -0.01
C VAL A 86 -0.06 -3.07 -0.40
N VAL A 87 0.26 -2.87 -1.67
CA VAL A 87 0.99 -1.67 -2.14
C VAL A 87 0.04 -0.65 -2.77
N HIS A 88 -0.74 -1.04 -3.78
CA HIS A 88 -1.53 -0.09 -4.58
C HIS A 88 -2.81 0.36 -3.85
N MET A 89 -3.58 -0.57 -3.28
CA MET A 89 -4.79 -0.20 -2.53
C MET A 89 -4.43 0.57 -1.26
N THR A 90 -3.46 0.09 -0.46
CA THR A 90 -2.98 0.82 0.73
C THR A 90 -2.49 2.21 0.37
N GLY A 91 -1.66 2.34 -0.67
CA GLY A 91 -1.16 3.63 -1.15
C GLY A 91 -2.27 4.55 -1.67
N GLY A 92 -3.26 3.99 -2.36
CA GLY A 92 -4.42 4.72 -2.90
C GLY A 92 -5.36 5.25 -1.82
N ILE A 93 -5.71 4.41 -0.83
CA ILE A 93 -6.53 4.83 0.32
C ILE A 93 -5.78 5.87 1.13
N ALA A 94 -4.49 5.66 1.38
CA ALA A 94 -3.65 6.61 2.10
C ALA A 94 -3.57 7.96 1.38
N ALA A 95 -3.50 7.95 0.05
CA ALA A 95 -3.55 9.15 -0.80
C ALA A 95 -4.93 9.83 -0.75
N LEU A 96 -6.02 9.06 -0.75
CA LEU A 96 -7.38 9.58 -0.62
C LEU A 96 -7.60 10.27 0.73
N VAL A 97 -7.22 9.60 1.83
CA VAL A 97 -7.31 10.18 3.18
C VAL A 97 -6.48 11.45 3.28
N GLY A 98 -5.24 11.43 2.76
CA GLY A 98 -4.38 12.62 2.70
C GLY A 98 -5.00 13.77 1.91
N ALA A 99 -5.63 13.49 0.76
CA ALA A 99 -6.31 14.49 -0.05
C ALA A 99 -7.56 15.06 0.63
N VAL A 100 -8.35 14.24 1.33
CA VAL A 100 -9.52 14.68 2.10
C VAL A 100 -9.10 15.57 3.27
N MET A 101 -8.05 15.18 4.01
CA MET A 101 -7.56 15.95 5.16
C MET A 101 -6.95 17.29 4.75
N LEU A 102 -6.21 17.36 3.64
CA LEU A 102 -5.66 18.63 3.14
C LEU A 102 -6.69 19.51 2.43
N GLY A 103 -7.74 18.91 1.88
CA GLY A 103 -8.76 19.60 1.10
C GLY A 103 -8.30 20.05 -0.30
N PRO A 104 -9.19 20.71 -1.06
CA PRO A 104 -8.99 21.05 -2.46
C PRO A 104 -8.06 22.24 -2.69
N ARG A 105 -7.40 22.29 -3.87
CA ARG A 105 -6.42 23.32 -4.24
C ARG A 105 -7.00 24.70 -4.06
N LEU A 106 -6.25 25.60 -3.43
CA LEU A 106 -6.64 27.01 -3.34
C LEU A 106 -6.86 27.51 -4.78
N GLY A 107 -8.01 28.13 -5.03
CA GLY A 107 -8.40 28.58 -6.38
C GLY A 107 -8.86 27.46 -7.33
N ARG A 108 -8.84 26.18 -6.95
CA ARG A 108 -9.31 25.10 -7.84
C ARG A 108 -10.81 25.09 -8.03
N PHE A 109 -11.55 25.33 -6.96
CA PHE A 109 -13.01 25.38 -6.98
C PHE A 109 -13.50 26.74 -6.48
N ARG A 110 -14.38 27.37 -7.27
CA ARG A 110 -15.09 28.61 -6.93
C ARG A 110 -16.57 28.33 -7.14
N ASP A 111 -17.39 28.55 -6.12
CA ASP A 111 -18.83 28.29 -6.15
C ASP A 111 -19.20 26.85 -6.58
N GLY A 112 -18.41 25.86 -6.14
CA GLY A 112 -18.61 24.44 -6.48
C GLY A 112 -18.25 24.06 -7.92
N LYS A 113 -17.78 25.02 -8.73
CA LYS A 113 -17.35 24.81 -10.11
C LYS A 113 -15.83 24.89 -10.21
N VAL A 114 -15.27 24.21 -11.20
CA VAL A 114 -13.84 24.32 -11.51
C VAL A 114 -13.57 25.75 -11.94
N SER A 115 -12.76 26.46 -11.16
CA SER A 115 -12.48 27.89 -11.35
C SER A 115 -11.33 28.10 -12.33
N ASP A 116 -10.29 27.27 -12.24
CA ASP A 116 -9.09 27.37 -13.07
C ASP A 116 -8.74 26.03 -13.72
N THR A 117 -8.39 26.09 -15.00
CA THR A 117 -7.71 25.00 -15.69
C THR A 117 -6.32 24.85 -15.08
N MET A 118 -5.92 23.61 -14.77
CA MET A 118 -4.57 23.37 -14.27
C MET A 118 -3.57 23.76 -15.36
N SER A 119 -2.52 24.50 -14.98
CA SER A 119 -1.35 24.73 -15.83
C SER A 119 -0.84 23.40 -16.38
N GLY A 120 -0.56 23.36 -17.69
CA GLY A 120 -0.18 22.15 -18.39
C GLY A 120 1.13 21.57 -17.85
N SER A 121 1.09 20.31 -17.43
CA SER A 121 2.29 19.53 -17.12
C SER A 121 3.05 19.17 -18.40
N SER A 122 4.38 19.00 -18.31
CA SER A 122 5.19 18.55 -19.45
C SER A 122 4.85 17.13 -19.88
N THR A 123 4.23 16.98 -21.06
CA THR A 123 3.86 15.67 -21.63
C THR A 123 5.09 14.76 -21.81
N VAL A 124 6.26 15.34 -22.13
CA VAL A 124 7.50 14.56 -22.28
C VAL A 124 7.90 13.90 -20.96
N LEU A 125 7.81 14.62 -19.85
CA LEU A 125 8.13 14.06 -18.52
C LEU A 125 7.10 13.02 -18.09
N VAL A 126 5.81 13.21 -18.43
CA VAL A 126 4.77 12.21 -18.15
C VAL A 126 5.03 10.91 -18.93
N VAL A 127 5.33 11.01 -20.22
CA VAL A 127 5.64 9.83 -21.06
C VAL A 127 6.92 9.15 -20.56
N LEU A 128 7.98 9.91 -20.26
CA LEU A 128 9.22 9.36 -19.71
C LEU A 128 8.98 8.66 -18.38
N GLY A 129 8.25 9.28 -17.46
CA GLY A 129 7.88 8.68 -16.19
C GLY A 129 7.06 7.40 -16.37
N THR A 130 6.13 7.39 -17.32
CA THR A 130 5.34 6.20 -17.67
C THR A 130 6.22 5.07 -18.19
N LEU A 131 7.20 5.36 -19.06
CA LEU A 131 8.14 4.36 -19.56
C LEU A 131 9.01 3.78 -18.44
N ILE A 132 9.51 4.62 -17.52
CA ILE A 132 10.29 4.18 -16.36
C ILE A 132 9.42 3.28 -15.46
N LEU A 133 8.18 3.68 -15.17
CA LEU A 133 7.24 2.89 -14.38
C LEU A 133 6.93 1.54 -15.05
N TRP A 134 6.70 1.54 -16.36
CA TRP A 134 6.38 0.34 -17.12
C TRP A 134 7.54 -0.66 -17.13
N ILE A 135 8.77 -0.19 -17.37
CA ILE A 135 9.97 -1.03 -17.30
C ILE A 135 10.19 -1.53 -15.87
N GLY A 136 10.05 -0.66 -14.86
CA GLY A 136 10.13 -1.04 -13.45
C GLY A 136 9.10 -2.10 -13.05
N TRP A 137 7.91 -2.08 -13.66
CA TRP A 137 6.86 -3.07 -13.42
C TRP A 137 7.27 -4.49 -13.82
N TYR A 138 8.10 -4.63 -14.86
CA TYR A 138 8.70 -5.93 -15.23
C TYR A 138 9.75 -6.44 -14.23
N GLY A 139 10.29 -5.57 -13.37
CA GLY A 139 11.09 -6.03 -12.23
C GLY A 139 10.22 -6.41 -11.03
N PHE A 140 9.14 -5.65 -10.80
CA PHE A 140 8.28 -5.80 -9.63
C PHE A 140 7.41 -7.07 -9.68
N ASN A 141 6.73 -7.33 -10.80
CA ASN A 141 5.83 -8.48 -10.92
C ASN A 141 6.61 -9.82 -10.99
N PRO A 142 7.53 -10.04 -11.95
CA PRO A 142 8.38 -11.24 -11.99
C PRO A 142 9.30 -11.41 -10.79
N GLY A 143 9.73 -10.35 -10.11
CA GLY A 143 10.53 -10.45 -8.89
C GLY A 143 9.76 -10.91 -7.64
N SER A 144 8.44 -11.12 -7.77
CA SER A 144 7.54 -11.57 -6.69
C SER A 144 7.21 -13.08 -6.75
N ILE A 145 7.85 -13.84 -7.68
CA ILE A 145 7.81 -15.33 -7.71
C ILE A 145 8.80 -15.93 -6.72
#